data_AF-A0A7W0P5K3-F1
#
_entry.id   AF-A0A7W0P5K3-F1
#
_cell.length_a   1.000
_cell.length_b   1.000
_cell.length_c   1.000
_cell.angle_alpha   90.00
_cell.angle_beta   90.00
_cell.angle_gamma   90.00
#
_symmetry.space_group_name_H-M   'P 1'
#
loop_
_entity.id
_entity.type
_entity.pdbx_description
1 polymer ?
#
loop_
_entity_poly.entity_id
_entity_poly.type
_entity_poly.pdbx_seq_one_letter_code
_entity_poly.pdbx_strand_id
1 'polypeptide(L)'
;MSDLLLQLPDHALEEIASRAAEIVLERLERPEEPSPYLTVSEAADYLRTSRQAVDDLLRRGKLTRHKRGDGRNGRVLVLRHEVEGQVRTPQQQEEP
;
A
#
# COMPACT_ATOMS: atom_id res chain seq x y z
N MET A 1 31.76 29.73 19.42
CA MET A 1 30.44 29.59 18.76
C MET A 1 29.43 29.96 19.81
N SER A 2 28.77 31.10 19.69
CA SER A 2 27.82 31.57 20.70
C SER A 2 26.46 30.95 20.44
N ASP A 3 25.93 30.27 21.44
CA ASP A 3 24.57 29.73 21.43
C ASP A 3 23.57 30.87 21.61
N LEU A 4 22.57 30.93 20.72
CA LEU A 4 21.47 31.88 20.79
C LEU A 4 20.30 31.23 21.54
N LEU A 5 20.04 31.70 22.76
CA LEU A 5 18.88 31.26 23.54
C LEU A 5 17.66 32.11 23.15
N LEU A 6 16.72 31.50 22.42
CA LEU A 6 15.40 32.06 22.15
C LEU A 6 14.43 31.59 23.22
N GLN A 7 13.93 32.52 24.04
CA GLN A 7 12.79 32.26 24.91
C GLN A 7 11.51 32.54 24.12
N LEU A 8 10.74 31.49 23.86
CA LEU A 8 9.43 31.61 23.23
C LEU A 8 8.39 31.91 24.32
N PRO A 9 7.53 32.91 24.15
CA PRO A 9 6.39 33.10 25.03
C PRO A 9 5.38 31.96 24.82
N ASP A 10 4.67 31.58 25.89
CA ASP A 10 3.77 30.41 25.89
C ASP A 10 2.73 30.45 24.76
N HIS A 11 2.14 31.63 24.48
CA HIS A 11 1.16 31.76 23.38
C HIS A 11 1.74 31.45 22.00
N ALA A 12 3.01 31.81 21.76
CA ALA A 12 3.67 31.51 20.48
C ALA A 12 3.95 30.00 20.36
N LEU A 13 4.27 29.34 21.48
CA LEU A 13 4.44 27.89 21.50
C LEU A 13 3.11 27.18 21.17
N GLU A 14 1.99 27.64 21.73
CA GLU A 14 0.66 27.10 21.45
C GLU A 14 0.22 27.32 20.00
N GLU A 15 0.51 28.49 19.43
CA GLU A 15 0.23 28.78 18.01
C GLU A 15 1.03 27.86 17.08
N ILE A 16 2.32 27.64 17.39
CA ILE A 16 3.18 26.71 16.65
C ILE A 16 2.64 25.29 16.75
N ALA A 17 2.29 24.83 17.96
CA ALA A 17 1.75 23.49 18.19
C ALA A 17 0.45 23.27 17.41
N SER A 18 -0.47 24.25 17.47
CA SER A 18 -1.74 24.23 16.73
C SER A 18 -1.49 24.14 15.22
N ARG A 19 -0.59 24.97 14.68
CA ARG A 19 -0.27 24.96 13.26
C ARG A 19 0.40 23.67 12.81
N ALA A 20 1.29 23.10 13.65
CA ALA A 20 1.92 21.82 13.37
C ALA A 20 0.89 20.69 13.33
N ALA A 21 -0.07 20.69 14.26
CA ALA A 21 -1.15 19.70 14.29
C ALA A 21 -2.00 19.75 13.01
N GLU A 22 -2.40 20.95 12.55
CA GLU A 22 -3.12 21.12 11.28
C GLU A 22 -2.35 20.55 10.08
N ILE A 23 -1.06 20.86 9.98
CA ILE A 23 -0.21 20.37 8.87
C ILE A 23 -0.09 18.84 8.89
N VAL A 24 0.04 18.25 10.07
CA VAL A 24 0.10 16.79 10.23
C VAL A 24 -1.23 16.16 9.86
N LEU A 25 -2.35 16.71 10.32
CA LEU A 25 -3.69 16.24 9.98
C LEU A 25 -3.92 16.28 8.47
N GLU A 26 -3.61 17.40 7.80
CA GLU A 26 -3.75 17.51 6.34
C GLU A 26 -2.92 16.44 5.59
N ARG A 27 -1.73 16.12 6.08
CA ARG A 27 -0.87 15.08 5.50
C ARG A 27 -1.40 13.67 5.73
N LEU A 28 -1.99 13.41 6.89
CA LEU A 28 -2.60 12.11 7.21
C LEU A 28 -3.91 11.90 6.45
N GLU A 29 -4.68 12.97 6.23
CA GLU A 29 -5.93 12.94 5.49
C GLU A 29 -5.73 12.76 3.99
N ARG A 30 -4.55 13.09 3.46
CA ARG A 30 -4.24 12.86 2.04
C ARG A 30 -4.02 11.35 1.85
N PRO A 31 -4.99 10.61 1.27
CA PRO A 31 -4.78 9.19 1.06
C PRO A 31 -3.66 9.07 0.03
N GLU A 32 -2.53 8.46 0.42
CA GLU A 32 -1.60 7.97 -0.59
C GLU A 32 -2.39 7.01 -1.47
N GLU A 33 -2.56 7.37 -2.74
CA GLU A 33 -3.21 6.46 -3.69
C GLU A 33 -2.46 5.13 -3.64
N PRO A 34 -3.14 4.02 -3.35
CA PRO A 34 -2.47 2.76 -3.22
C PRO A 34 -1.76 2.43 -4.53
N SER A 35 -0.52 1.95 -4.43
CA SER A 35 0.26 1.54 -5.59
C SER A 35 -0.58 0.65 -6.52
N PRO A 36 -0.53 0.88 -7.85
CA PRO A 36 -1.22 0.05 -8.83
C PRO A 36 -0.63 -1.36 -8.90
N TYR A 37 0.52 -1.57 -8.28
CA TYR A 37 1.19 -2.86 -8.17
C TYR A 37 1.07 -3.43 -6.76
N LEU A 38 0.83 -4.74 -6.69
CA LEU A 38 0.87 -5.56 -5.48
C LEU A 38 1.99 -6.59 -5.60
N THR A 39 2.66 -6.92 -4.51
CA THR A 39 3.45 -8.14 -4.40
C THR A 39 2.55 -9.37 -4.37
N VAL A 40 3.12 -10.55 -4.61
CA VAL A 40 2.37 -11.81 -4.52
C VAL A 40 1.75 -12.01 -3.13
N SER A 41 2.45 -11.59 -2.06
CA SER A 41 1.92 -11.67 -0.70
C SER A 41 0.73 -10.72 -0.49
N GLU A 42 0.87 -9.46 -0.90
CA GLU A 42 -0.24 -8.49 -0.78
C GLU A 42 -1.45 -8.90 -1.64
N ALA A 43 -1.24 -9.49 -2.81
CA ALA A 43 -2.32 -10.04 -3.63
C ALA A 43 -3.02 -11.22 -2.96
N ALA A 44 -2.27 -12.09 -2.26
CA ALA A 44 -2.84 -13.20 -1.50
C ALA A 44 -3.69 -12.70 -0.33
N ASP A 45 -3.18 -11.70 0.40
CA ASP A 45 -3.91 -11.05 1.49
C ASP A 45 -5.19 -10.37 0.98
N TYR A 46 -5.10 -9.68 -0.16
CA TYR A 46 -6.23 -9.02 -0.81
C TYR A 46 -7.33 -10.01 -1.19
N LEU A 47 -6.96 -11.12 -1.82
CA LEU A 47 -7.88 -12.18 -2.25
C LEU A 47 -8.31 -13.12 -1.11
N ARG A 48 -7.79 -12.93 0.11
CA ARG A 48 -7.97 -13.84 1.26
C ARG A 48 -7.64 -15.29 0.90
N THR A 49 -6.54 -15.50 0.18
CA THR A 49 -6.11 -16.81 -0.32
C THR A 49 -4.64 -17.09 0.01
N SER A 50 -4.15 -18.27 -0.37
CA SER A 50 -2.75 -18.62 -0.18
C SER A 50 -1.87 -18.03 -1.29
N ARG A 51 -0.59 -17.79 -0.96
CA ARG A 51 0.42 -17.37 -1.96
C ARG A 51 0.49 -18.35 -3.15
N GLN A 52 0.36 -19.64 -2.88
CA GLN A 52 0.38 -20.68 -3.91
C GLN A 52 -0.78 -20.52 -4.91
N ALA A 53 -1.97 -20.13 -4.46
CA ALA A 53 -3.10 -19.87 -5.34
C ALA A 53 -2.84 -18.67 -6.26
N VAL A 54 -2.17 -17.62 -5.77
CA VAL A 54 -1.75 -16.48 -6.59
C VAL A 54 -0.69 -16.90 -7.62
N ASP A 55 0.28 -17.73 -7.23
CA ASP A 55 1.25 -18.31 -8.15
C ASP A 55 0.58 -19.18 -9.23
N ASP A 56 -0.50 -19.88 -8.89
CA ASP A 56 -1.29 -20.65 -9.85
C ASP A 56 -2.07 -19.74 -10.82
N LEU A 57 -2.59 -18.60 -10.36
CA LEU A 57 -3.19 -17.58 -11.23
C LEU A 57 -2.17 -17.00 -12.22
N LEU A 58 -0.94 -16.74 -11.76
CA LEU A 58 0.18 -16.33 -12.62
C LEU A 58 0.53 -17.41 -13.65
N ARG A 59 0.59 -18.69 -13.23
CA ARG A 59 0.86 -19.82 -14.14
C ARG A 59 -0.24 -20.01 -15.19
N ARG A 60 -1.50 -19.75 -14.83
CA ARG A 60 -2.66 -19.82 -15.73
C ARG A 60 -2.79 -18.58 -16.63
N GLY A 61 -1.91 -17.59 -16.49
CA GLY A 61 -1.97 -16.34 -17.27
C GLY A 61 -3.17 -15.46 -16.90
N LYS A 62 -3.73 -15.61 -15.70
CA LYS A 62 -4.84 -14.78 -15.19
C LYS A 62 -4.36 -13.48 -14.53
N LEU A 63 -3.08 -13.44 -14.15
CA LEU A 63 -2.38 -12.25 -13.67
C LEU A 63 -1.10 -12.06 -14.49
N THR A 64 -0.70 -10.81 -14.69
CA THR A 64 0.53 -10.46 -15.42
C THR A 64 1.71 -10.33 -14.45
N ARG A 65 2.84 -10.96 -14.79
CA ARG A 65 4.07 -10.90 -13.99
C ARG A 65 4.88 -9.64 -14.36
N HIS A 66 5.00 -8.71 -13.42
CA HIS A 66 5.89 -7.56 -13.53
C HIS A 66 7.11 -7.76 -12.62
N LYS A 67 8.33 -7.76 -13.19
CA LYS A 67 9.55 -7.90 -12.39
C LYS A 67 10.10 -6.51 -12.06
N ARG A 68 10.24 -6.20 -10.77
CA ARG A 68 10.90 -4.97 -10.28
C ARG A 68 12.29 -5.31 -9.75
N GLY A 69 13.33 -4.77 -10.37
CA GLY A 69 14.74 -5.00 -10.04
C GLY A 69 15.42 -6.02 -10.96
N ASP A 70 16.75 -5.99 -10.98
CA ASP A 70 17.58 -6.87 -11.81
C ASP A 70 18.02 -8.14 -11.06
N GLY A 71 18.41 -9.16 -11.84
CA GLY A 71 19.04 -10.36 -11.31
C GLY A 71 18.25 -11.11 -10.22
N ARG A 72 18.95 -11.44 -9.12
CA ARG A 72 18.49 -12.28 -7.99
C ARG A 72 17.61 -11.55 -6.98
N ASN A 73 17.64 -10.21 -6.94
CA ASN A 73 16.89 -9.41 -5.97
C ASN A 73 15.56 -8.87 -6.52
N GLY A 74 15.21 -9.26 -7.75
CA GLY A 74 13.96 -8.84 -8.38
C GLY A 74 12.75 -9.39 -7.64
N ARG A 75 11.76 -8.52 -7.40
CA ARG A 75 10.45 -8.90 -6.85
C ARG A 75 9.43 -9.05 -7.97
N VAL A 76 8.55 -10.02 -7.83
CA VAL A 76 7.38 -10.16 -8.69
C VAL A 76 6.25 -9.31 -8.14
N LEU A 77 5.72 -8.47 -9.01
CA LEU A 77 4.56 -7.63 -8.80
C LEU A 77 3.45 -8.04 -9.79
N VAL A 78 2.21 -7.79 -9.39
CA VAL A 78 0.99 -7.97 -10.18
C VAL A 78 0.17 -6.69 -10.15
N LEU A 79 -0.65 -6.47 -11.17
CA LEU A 79 -1.50 -5.29 -11.22
C LEU A 79 -2.70 -5.45 -10.30
N ARG A 80 -2.97 -4.44 -9.48
CA ARG A 80 -4.08 -4.41 -8.53
C ARG A 80 -5.43 -4.67 -9.21
N HIS A 81 -5.68 -4.04 -10.36
CA HIS A 81 -6.95 -4.21 -11.08
C HIS A 81 -7.15 -5.65 -11.62
N GLU A 82 -6.06 -6.36 -11.98
CA GLU A 82 -6.15 -7.77 -12.40
C GLU A 82 -6.53 -8.65 -11.21
N VAL A 83 -5.97 -8.36 -10.03
CA VAL A 83 -6.28 -9.03 -8.76
C VAL A 83 -7.74 -8.76 -8.35
N GLU A 84 -8.19 -7.50 -8.44
CA GLU A 84 -9.59 -7.12 -8.21
C GLU A 84 -10.55 -7.90 -9.12
N GLY A 85 -10.18 -8.09 -10.39
CA GLY A 85 -10.95 -8.91 -11.33
C GLY A 85 -11.02 -10.40 -10.99
N GLN A 86 -10.18 -10.91 -10.07
CA GLN A 86 -10.24 -12.31 -9.59
C GLN A 86 -11.14 -12.50 -8.37
N VAL A 87 -11.65 -11.42 -7.76
CA VAL A 87 -12.59 -11.52 -6.64
C VAL A 87 -13.87 -12.18 -7.16
N ARG A 88 -14.04 -13.47 -6.85
CA ARG A 88 -15.25 -14.22 -7.24
C ARG A 88 -16.48 -13.59 -6.57
N THR A 89 -17.46 -13.22 -7.37
CA THR A 89 -18.86 -13.13 -6.93
C THR A 89 -19.29 -14.54 -6.45
N PRO A 90 -20.03 -14.68 -5.34
CA PRO A 90 -20.28 -15.96 -4.66
C PRO A 90 -21.15 -17.01 -5.41
N GLN A 91 -21.14 -17.07 -6.74
CA GLN A 91 -22.08 -17.90 -7.53
C GLN A 91 -21.50 -19.17 -8.18
N GLN A 92 -20.37 -19.73 -7.71
CA GLN A 92 -19.83 -20.98 -8.30
C GLN A 92 -19.38 -22.01 -7.27
N GLN A 93 -20.18 -22.20 -6.22
CA GLN A 93 -20.07 -23.34 -5.30
C GLN A 93 -21.44 -24.00 -5.05
N GLU A 94 -22.22 -24.28 -6.09
CA GLU A 94 -23.28 -25.29 -6.03
C GLU A 94 -23.37 -25.97 -7.39
N GLU A 95 -22.77 -27.16 -7.52
CA GLU A 95 -23.49 -28.36 -7.95
C GLU A 95 -22.62 -29.60 -7.70
N PRO A 96 -23.10 -30.59 -6.93
CA PRO A 96 -22.48 -31.91 -6.79
C PRO A 96 -22.73 -32.82 -8.01
#